data_AF-A0A0K3BHR7-F1
#
_entry.id   AF-A0A0K3BHR7-F1
#
_cell.length_a   1.000
_cell.length_b   1.000
_cell.length_c   1.000
_cell.angle_alpha   90.00
_cell.angle_beta   90.00
_cell.angle_gamma   90.00
#
_symmetry.space_group_name_H-M   'P 1'
#
loop_
_entity.id
_entity.type
_entity.pdbx_description
1 polymer ?
#
loop_
_entity_poly.entity_id
_entity_poly.type
_entity_poly.pdbx_seq_one_letter_code
_entity_poly.pdbx_strand_id
1 'polypeptide(L)'
;MSDKAVNRRNVLRLGAVAGAAAAGLVNASTASAAPRFEDVVRTRRHLLLDAEGHRRAVDAANAAARANGLIEVPSKAGPDFVSLAANQTGFRNQGSRGTCYAFAACAAVEAAYKRKYRVDLDLSEQFAYHINKAGELYPDYMTTSVPHENNSSYWGFQGNADIVDKLARAAIPAESLAPYLDGGPMETLRVNNPACGTLTWEATQEQVDTYEFLEGHVPTAARQNARYRVARFAALPGSPTPSQVEAVIASGYELVADVSQHCVLVVGYDRTRRVYLVKNSWGEGHLIELSYDSTEWPLLSGRYVIDVENPNAAPQFDAFWVGRWQMDHDGWRGELVIRRTTDYRSTQGAPTKLGSYYRDGKRYDVNGVTAQNGQGLHFWIADTTNKVQPGARSGQEFWAYVHSGDVRQAAGFTTWSGIPFGVSLARGAQPGRPTGGFTANDWIGAWDMNHDGWQGTLRITSARPFAATYTRSNGQVLTVGGGLDATHAHVLRATIPFSPDNNQAFQLHAHTREKDVFSGTTQWAGLTYAAKGRRI
;
A
#
# COMPACT_ATOMS: atom_id res chain seq x y z
N MET A 1 -43.94 1.29 -14.95
CA MET A 1 -44.97 0.23 -14.77
C MET A 1 -44.24 -1.11 -14.80
N SER A 2 -44.12 -1.92 -13.76
CA SER A 2 -44.59 -1.91 -12.39
C SER A 2 -43.61 -2.76 -11.56
N ASP A 3 -43.36 -2.30 -10.34
CA ASP A 3 -42.73 -2.94 -9.19
C ASP A 3 -42.87 -4.46 -9.06
N LYS A 4 -41.83 -5.11 -8.53
CA LYS A 4 -41.98 -6.32 -7.71
C LYS A 4 -41.30 -6.14 -6.36
N ALA A 5 -42.16 -5.94 -5.37
CA ALA A 5 -41.86 -5.82 -3.97
C ALA A 5 -41.51 -7.18 -3.32
N VAL A 6 -40.52 -7.09 -2.44
CA VAL A 6 -40.43 -7.67 -1.08
C VAL A 6 -41.62 -8.50 -0.62
N ASN A 7 -41.34 -9.69 -0.10
CA ASN A 7 -42.26 -10.41 0.78
C ASN A 7 -41.54 -10.86 2.08
N ARG A 8 -41.94 -10.23 3.19
CA ARG A 8 -41.66 -10.64 4.58
C ARG A 8 -42.93 -11.31 5.12
N ARG A 9 -42.79 -12.39 5.90
CA ARG A 9 -43.54 -12.74 7.14
C ARG A 9 -43.31 -14.22 7.46
N ASN A 10 -42.65 -14.55 8.59
CA ASN A 10 -43.19 -14.92 9.92
C ASN A 10 -42.71 -16.37 10.17
N VAL A 11 -42.16 -16.74 11.33
CA VAL A 11 -42.93 -17.14 12.52
C VAL A 11 -42.07 -16.98 13.79
N LEU A 12 -42.69 -16.37 14.79
CA LEU A 12 -42.30 -16.34 16.21
C LEU A 12 -42.31 -17.74 16.84
N ARG A 13 -41.39 -18.00 17.78
CA ARG A 13 -41.72 -18.69 19.05
C ARG A 13 -40.95 -18.07 20.21
N LEU A 14 -41.74 -17.63 21.19
CA LEU A 14 -41.34 -17.12 22.49
C LEU A 14 -40.70 -18.19 23.37
N GLY A 15 -39.73 -17.76 24.18
CA GLY A 15 -39.39 -18.34 25.47
C GLY A 15 -39.04 -17.20 26.42
N ALA A 16 -39.99 -16.82 27.27
CA ALA A 16 -39.84 -15.79 28.28
C ALA A 16 -39.14 -16.35 29.52
N VAL A 17 -38.13 -15.64 30.03
CA VAL A 17 -37.73 -15.72 31.43
C VAL A 17 -37.57 -14.29 31.95
N ALA A 18 -38.43 -13.94 32.89
CA ALA A 18 -38.38 -12.69 33.63
C ALA A 18 -37.22 -12.73 34.63
N GLY A 19 -36.42 -11.66 34.66
CA GLY A 19 -35.38 -11.42 35.66
C GLY A 19 -35.37 -9.93 36.00
N ALA A 20 -35.64 -9.64 37.27
CA ALA A 20 -35.94 -8.31 37.80
C ALA A 20 -34.82 -7.29 37.60
N ALA A 21 -35.21 -6.06 37.25
CA ALA A 21 -34.36 -4.89 37.27
C ALA A 21 -34.10 -4.45 38.72
N ALA A 22 -32.91 -4.75 39.23
CA ALA A 22 -32.37 -4.11 40.42
C ALA A 22 -31.53 -2.90 39.97
N ALA A 23 -32.09 -1.70 40.13
CA ALA A 23 -31.34 -0.46 40.07
C ALA A 23 -30.37 -0.40 41.27
N GLY A 24 -29.18 -0.94 41.08
CA GLY A 24 -28.08 -0.82 42.02
C GLY A 24 -27.45 0.57 41.90
N LEU A 25 -27.65 1.40 42.94
CA LEU A 25 -26.75 2.49 43.27
C LEU A 25 -25.33 1.93 43.37
N VAL A 26 -24.50 2.23 42.37
CA VAL A 26 -23.08 1.89 42.41
C VAL A 26 -22.44 2.82 43.42
N ASN A 27 -22.17 2.28 44.61
CA ASN A 27 -21.27 2.91 45.57
C ASN A 27 -19.96 3.27 44.85
N ALA A 28 -19.51 4.50 45.01
CA ALA A 28 -18.18 4.96 44.63
C ALA A 28 -17.12 4.27 45.53
N SER A 29 -16.99 2.96 45.42
CA SER A 29 -15.93 2.19 46.07
C SER A 29 -14.72 2.18 45.15
N THR A 30 -13.72 2.99 45.50
CA THR A 30 -12.30 2.81 45.14
C THR A 30 -12.07 2.29 43.72
N ALA A 31 -12.24 3.17 42.72
CA ALA A 31 -11.64 2.91 41.41
C ALA A 31 -10.13 2.71 41.65
N SER A 32 -9.64 1.47 41.51
CA SER A 32 -8.21 1.20 41.58
C SER A 32 -7.54 2.11 40.55
N ALA A 33 -6.52 2.86 40.96
CA ALA A 33 -5.74 3.67 40.02
C ALA A 33 -5.35 2.80 38.82
N ALA A 34 -5.50 3.32 37.60
CA ALA A 34 -5.09 2.58 36.42
C ALA A 34 -3.60 2.24 36.55
N PRO A 35 -3.18 1.05 36.10
CA PRO A 35 -1.80 0.63 36.29
C PRO A 35 -0.85 1.59 35.57
N ARG A 36 0.32 1.78 36.18
CA ARG A 36 1.35 2.66 35.65
C ARG A 36 2.08 1.98 34.50
N PHE A 37 2.49 2.76 33.52
CA PHE A 37 3.26 2.29 32.38
C PHE A 37 4.53 1.55 32.83
N GLU A 38 5.22 2.08 33.83
CA GLU A 38 6.44 1.50 34.40
C GLU A 38 6.23 0.06 34.91
N ASP A 39 5.09 -0.21 35.55
CA ASP A 39 4.75 -1.53 36.07
C ASP A 39 4.55 -2.54 34.94
N VAL A 40 3.88 -2.11 33.87
CA VAL A 40 3.64 -2.94 32.69
C VAL A 40 4.96 -3.26 31.99
N VAL A 41 5.81 -2.25 31.74
CA VAL A 41 7.09 -2.42 31.05
C VAL A 41 8.01 -3.38 31.79
N ARG A 42 8.04 -3.33 33.13
CA ARG A 42 8.89 -4.23 33.93
C ARG A 42 8.66 -5.70 33.59
N THR A 43 7.42 -6.08 33.27
CA THR A 43 7.05 -7.46 32.91
C THR A 43 7.26 -7.80 31.42
N ARG A 44 7.52 -6.80 30.58
CA ARG A 44 7.53 -6.92 29.11
C ARG A 44 8.77 -6.32 28.44
N ARG A 45 9.89 -6.25 29.18
CA ARG A 45 11.15 -5.68 28.67
C ARG A 45 11.66 -6.33 27.37
N HIS A 46 11.30 -7.59 27.09
CA HIS A 46 11.67 -8.29 25.86
C HIS A 46 11.01 -7.72 24.59
N LEU A 47 9.98 -6.87 24.73
CA LEU A 47 9.30 -6.19 23.62
C LEU A 47 9.87 -4.79 23.32
N LEU A 48 10.83 -4.34 24.13
CA LEU A 48 11.46 -3.04 23.97
C LEU A 48 12.43 -3.02 22.79
N LEU A 49 12.58 -1.83 22.22
CA LEU A 49 13.47 -1.61 21.08
C LEU A 49 14.93 -1.49 21.51
N ASP A 50 15.86 -1.57 20.56
CA ASP A 50 17.24 -1.11 20.80
C ASP A 50 17.23 0.39 21.14
N ALA A 51 17.72 0.75 22.33
CA ALA A 51 17.61 2.10 22.87
C ALA A 51 18.32 3.15 22.01
N GLU A 52 19.53 2.84 21.56
CA GLU A 52 20.35 3.78 20.79
C GLU A 52 19.82 3.93 19.36
N GLY A 53 19.48 2.81 18.72
CA GLY A 53 18.83 2.79 17.42
C GLY A 53 17.51 3.55 17.43
N HIS A 54 16.65 3.31 18.42
CA HIS A 54 15.37 4.01 18.55
C HIS A 54 15.57 5.51 18.73
N ARG A 55 16.49 5.92 19.61
CA ARG A 55 16.84 7.32 19.80
C ARG A 55 17.27 7.98 18.49
N ARG A 56 18.20 7.38 17.75
CA ARG A 56 18.68 7.92 16.46
C ARG A 56 17.55 8.05 15.44
N ALA A 57 16.66 7.06 15.37
CA ALA A 57 15.51 7.10 14.47
C ALA A 57 14.54 8.24 14.82
N VAL A 58 14.23 8.41 16.10
CA VAL A 58 13.39 9.51 16.60
C VAL A 58 14.02 10.87 16.28
N ASP A 59 15.32 11.04 16.55
CA ASP A 59 16.02 12.31 16.32
C ASP A 59 16.07 12.68 14.84
N ALA A 60 16.35 11.70 13.97
CA ALA A 60 16.33 11.88 12.52
C ALA A 60 14.93 12.27 12.01
N ALA A 61 13.89 11.62 12.53
CA ALA A 61 12.53 11.90 12.13
C ALA A 61 12.04 13.27 12.63
N ASN A 62 12.46 13.72 13.81
CA ASN A 62 12.20 15.09 14.30
C ASN A 62 12.91 16.16 13.45
N ALA A 63 14.16 15.90 13.06
CA ALA A 63 14.90 16.78 12.16
C ALA A 63 14.20 16.90 10.81
N ALA A 64 13.73 15.78 10.25
CA ALA A 64 12.95 15.76 9.02
C ALA A 64 11.62 16.52 9.16
N ALA A 65 10.88 16.32 10.25
CA ALA A 65 9.64 17.05 10.50
C ALA A 65 9.86 18.57 10.55
N ARG A 66 10.94 19.02 11.20
CA ARG A 66 11.33 20.44 11.22
C ARG A 66 11.69 20.96 9.83
N ALA A 67 12.52 20.22 9.09
CA ALA A 67 12.97 20.62 7.75
C ALA A 67 11.80 20.75 6.76
N ASN A 68 10.76 19.91 6.93
CA ASN A 68 9.56 19.92 6.09
C ASN A 68 8.43 20.82 6.62
N GLY A 69 8.66 21.61 7.68
CA GLY A 69 7.65 22.52 8.23
C GLY A 69 6.44 21.82 8.85
N LEU A 70 6.60 20.57 9.33
CA LEU A 70 5.54 19.76 9.91
C LEU A 70 5.32 20.02 11.41
N ILE A 71 6.15 20.87 12.03
CA ILE A 71 6.03 21.19 13.45
C ILE A 71 4.86 22.16 13.66
N GLU A 72 3.79 21.66 14.27
CA GLU A 72 2.60 22.43 14.60
C GLU A 72 2.21 22.13 16.05
N VAL A 73 2.04 23.18 16.86
CA VAL A 73 1.54 23.08 18.23
C VAL A 73 0.23 23.86 18.29
N PRO A 74 -0.91 23.20 18.54
CA PRO A 74 -2.17 23.90 18.69
C PRO A 74 -2.14 24.89 19.85
N SER A 75 -2.82 26.03 19.73
CA SER A 75 -2.84 27.08 20.77
C SER A 75 -3.99 26.92 21.78
N LYS A 76 -4.52 25.69 21.96
CA LYS A 76 -5.73 25.46 22.75
C LYS A 76 -5.43 25.14 24.20
N ALA A 77 -5.91 25.98 25.11
CA ALA A 77 -5.97 25.64 26.53
C ALA A 77 -7.08 24.61 26.77
N GLY A 78 -6.73 23.49 27.41
CA GLY A 78 -7.69 22.47 27.80
C GLY A 78 -8.00 22.50 29.30
N PRO A 79 -9.15 21.90 29.72
CA PRO A 79 -9.47 21.69 31.13
C PRO A 79 -8.42 20.81 31.82
N ASP A 80 -8.51 20.65 33.14
CA ASP A 80 -7.54 19.84 33.91
C ASP A 80 -7.61 18.34 33.58
N PHE A 81 -8.71 17.87 32.99
CA PHE A 81 -8.86 16.50 32.55
C PHE A 81 -9.49 16.45 31.15
N VAL A 82 -8.83 15.75 30.23
CA VAL A 82 -9.38 15.45 28.89
C VAL A 82 -9.18 13.97 28.60
N SER A 83 -10.21 13.32 28.06
CA SER A 83 -10.13 11.96 27.56
C SER A 83 -10.82 11.84 26.20
N LEU A 84 -10.10 11.32 25.22
CA LEU A 84 -10.58 10.98 23.88
C LEU A 84 -10.93 9.49 23.76
N ALA A 85 -10.99 8.77 24.89
CA ALA A 85 -11.23 7.32 24.92
C ALA A 85 -12.52 6.90 24.18
N ALA A 86 -13.56 7.75 24.16
CA ALA A 86 -14.79 7.48 23.43
C ALA A 86 -14.60 7.34 21.90
N ASN A 87 -13.50 7.87 21.36
CA ASN A 87 -13.15 7.76 19.94
C ASN A 87 -12.26 6.54 19.64
N GLN A 88 -11.89 5.76 20.66
CA GLN A 88 -11.00 4.62 20.47
C GLN A 88 -11.77 3.35 20.11
N THR A 89 -11.13 2.52 19.31
CA THR A 89 -11.48 1.11 19.04
C THR A 89 -10.97 0.21 20.17
N GLY A 90 -11.24 -1.10 20.07
CA GLY A 90 -10.77 -2.09 21.06
C GLY A 90 -9.25 -2.10 21.26
N PHE A 91 -8.81 -2.63 22.41
CA PHE A 91 -7.39 -2.84 22.71
C PHE A 91 -6.84 -4.01 21.89
N ARG A 92 -5.58 -3.87 21.44
CA ARG A 92 -4.89 -4.82 20.57
C ARG A 92 -3.63 -5.37 21.23
N ASN A 93 -3.04 -6.38 20.61
CA ASN A 93 -1.82 -7.02 21.09
C ASN A 93 -0.83 -7.26 19.95
N GLN A 94 0.32 -6.59 20.00
CA GLN A 94 1.42 -6.76 19.05
C GLN A 94 2.14 -8.11 19.19
N GLY A 95 1.86 -8.86 20.26
CA GLY A 95 2.50 -10.14 20.54
C GLY A 95 3.99 -9.98 20.80
N SER A 96 4.77 -10.91 20.26
CA SER A 96 6.24 -10.97 20.36
C SER A 96 6.97 -10.01 19.42
N ARG A 97 6.26 -9.31 18.53
CA ARG A 97 6.87 -8.45 17.52
C ARG A 97 6.93 -7.00 18.00
N GLY A 98 7.99 -6.28 17.65
CA GLY A 98 8.14 -4.85 17.98
C GLY A 98 7.44 -3.92 16.98
N THR A 99 6.12 -4.07 16.84
CA THR A 99 5.27 -3.35 15.87
C THR A 99 4.43 -2.24 16.51
N CYS A 100 4.73 -1.86 17.77
CA CYS A 100 3.98 -0.90 18.59
C CYS A 100 3.61 0.40 17.88
N TYR A 101 4.55 0.97 17.12
CA TYR A 101 4.34 2.21 16.37
C TYR A 101 3.29 2.07 15.25
N ALA A 102 3.16 0.89 14.62
CA ALA A 102 2.09 0.63 13.67
C ALA A 102 0.73 0.53 14.36
N PHE A 103 0.65 -0.11 15.53
CA PHE A 103 -0.57 -0.16 16.35
C PHE A 103 -1.00 1.23 16.82
N ALA A 104 -0.06 2.03 17.34
CA ALA A 104 -0.36 3.39 17.79
C ALA A 104 -0.87 4.26 16.63
N ALA A 105 -0.25 4.14 15.45
CA ALA A 105 -0.67 4.88 14.27
C ALA A 105 -2.03 4.43 13.71
N CYS A 106 -2.28 3.12 13.58
CA CYS A 106 -3.59 2.60 13.16
C CYS A 106 -4.69 3.08 14.11
N ALA A 107 -4.49 2.99 15.43
CA ALA A 107 -5.45 3.46 16.42
C ALA A 107 -5.73 4.98 16.31
N ALA A 108 -4.72 5.80 16.00
CA ALA A 108 -4.90 7.24 15.76
C ALA A 108 -5.74 7.50 14.49
N VAL A 109 -5.49 6.76 13.41
CA VAL A 109 -6.25 6.88 12.15
C VAL A 109 -7.69 6.42 12.35
N GLU A 110 -7.92 5.28 13.00
CA GLU A 110 -9.26 4.79 13.36
C GLU A 110 -10.04 5.83 14.16
N ALA A 111 -9.40 6.44 15.16
CA ALA A 111 -10.02 7.47 15.97
C ALA A 111 -10.38 8.72 15.14
N ALA A 112 -9.51 9.13 14.21
CA ALA A 112 -9.80 10.23 13.29
C ALA A 112 -11.02 9.94 12.41
N TYR A 113 -11.15 8.73 11.86
CA TYR A 113 -12.34 8.30 11.12
C TYR A 113 -13.59 8.27 11.98
N LYS A 114 -13.51 7.76 13.22
CA LYS A 114 -14.63 7.73 14.15
C LYS A 114 -15.09 9.14 14.53
N ARG A 115 -14.16 10.08 14.74
CA ARG A 115 -14.48 11.48 15.02
C ARG A 115 -15.15 12.17 13.84
N LYS A 116 -14.54 12.07 12.65
CA LYS A 116 -14.96 12.83 11.45
C LYS A 116 -16.21 12.24 10.80
N TYR A 117 -16.26 10.92 10.66
CA TYR A 117 -17.26 10.21 9.85
C TYR A 117 -18.18 9.29 10.65
N ARG A 118 -17.95 9.13 11.97
CA ARG A 118 -18.70 8.18 12.82
C ARG A 118 -18.62 6.74 12.31
N VAL A 119 -17.48 6.38 11.71
CA VAL A 119 -17.19 5.03 11.23
C VAL A 119 -16.24 4.35 12.20
N ASP A 120 -16.64 3.19 12.71
CA ASP A 120 -15.74 2.28 13.42
C ASP A 120 -14.94 1.47 12.38
N LEU A 121 -13.62 1.58 12.44
CA LEU A 121 -12.70 0.86 11.57
C LEU A 121 -11.88 -0.15 12.37
N ASP A 122 -11.39 -1.16 11.68
CA ASP A 122 -10.39 -2.11 12.15
C ASP A 122 -9.30 -2.15 11.07
N LEU A 123 -8.22 -1.40 11.25
CA LEU A 123 -7.17 -1.19 10.24
C LEU A 123 -6.02 -2.18 10.42
N SER A 124 -5.44 -2.62 9.30
CA SER A 124 -4.38 -3.63 9.33
C SER A 124 -3.03 -3.08 9.80
N GLU A 125 -2.64 -3.40 11.04
CA GLU A 125 -1.28 -3.13 11.52
C GLU A 125 -0.23 -3.94 10.77
N GLN A 126 -0.57 -5.15 10.31
CA GLN A 126 0.32 -5.97 9.48
C GLN A 126 0.73 -5.21 8.23
N PHE A 127 -0.24 -4.63 7.53
CA PHE A 127 -0.03 -3.87 6.32
C PHE A 127 0.76 -2.59 6.58
N ALA A 128 0.37 -1.83 7.61
CA ALA A 128 1.05 -0.58 7.98
C ALA A 128 2.52 -0.83 8.33
N TYR A 129 2.80 -1.89 9.08
CA TYR A 129 4.16 -2.31 9.41
C TYR A 129 4.92 -2.78 8.15
N HIS A 130 4.30 -3.63 7.33
CA HIS A 130 4.87 -4.16 6.10
C HIS A 130 5.29 -3.06 5.12
N ILE A 131 4.39 -2.13 4.79
CA ILE A 131 4.65 -1.10 3.78
C ILE A 131 5.73 -0.11 4.22
N ASN A 132 5.88 0.08 5.54
CA ASN A 132 6.99 0.83 6.11
C ASN A 132 8.34 0.11 5.88
N LYS A 133 8.41 -1.20 6.13
CA LYS A 133 9.66 -1.97 6.01
C LYS A 133 10.04 -2.24 4.57
N ALA A 134 9.14 -2.87 3.81
CA ALA A 134 9.39 -3.23 2.42
C ALA A 134 9.53 -1.99 1.52
N GLY A 135 8.76 -0.94 1.83
CA GLY A 135 8.68 0.27 1.02
C GLY A 135 9.79 1.29 1.28
N GLU A 136 10.56 1.20 2.38
CA GLU A 136 11.59 2.20 2.69
C GLU A 136 12.96 1.79 2.14
N LEU A 137 13.51 2.63 1.25
CA LEU A 137 14.84 2.43 0.68
C LEU A 137 15.92 2.90 1.68
N TYR A 138 16.99 2.13 1.85
CA TYR A 138 18.11 2.57 2.68
C TYR A 138 18.70 3.91 2.21
N PRO A 139 18.98 4.87 3.12
CA PRO A 139 19.54 6.16 2.74
C PRO A 139 20.90 6.05 2.02
N ASP A 140 21.68 5.04 2.36
CA ASP A 140 23.00 4.75 1.83
C ASP A 140 22.96 3.68 0.71
N TYR A 141 21.81 3.50 0.05
CA TYR A 141 21.60 2.46 -0.97
C TYR A 141 22.77 2.31 -1.96
N MET A 142 23.32 3.44 -2.43
CA MET A 142 24.41 3.45 -3.41
C MET A 142 25.75 2.95 -2.87
N THR A 143 25.98 3.09 -1.56
CA THR A 143 27.26 2.79 -0.92
C THR A 143 27.21 1.56 -0.02
N THR A 144 26.01 1.14 0.39
CA THR A 144 25.82 0.02 1.29
C THR A 144 26.26 -1.30 0.65
N SER A 145 26.93 -2.15 1.43
CA SER A 145 27.27 -3.52 1.03
C SER A 145 26.15 -4.52 1.33
N VAL A 146 25.07 -4.08 1.96
CA VAL A 146 23.94 -4.95 2.31
C VAL A 146 23.32 -5.55 1.04
N PRO A 147 23.04 -6.88 0.99
CA PRO A 147 22.57 -7.57 -0.22
C PRO A 147 21.17 -7.14 -0.68
N HIS A 148 20.41 -6.53 0.24
CA HIS A 148 19.07 -6.01 0.05
C HIS A 148 19.01 -4.49 0.28
N GLU A 149 17.98 -3.84 -0.27
CA GLU A 149 17.87 -2.38 -0.36
C GLU A 149 16.91 -1.77 0.67
N ASN A 150 16.15 -2.60 1.38
CA ASN A 150 15.12 -2.20 2.32
C ASN A 150 15.07 -3.16 3.49
N ASN A 151 14.48 -2.72 4.60
CA ASN A 151 14.30 -3.59 5.74
C ASN A 151 13.21 -4.64 5.46
N SER A 152 13.16 -5.70 6.27
CA SER A 152 12.12 -6.71 6.18
C SER A 152 11.08 -6.54 7.29
N SER A 153 9.83 -6.86 6.99
CA SER A 153 8.79 -6.95 8.01
C SER A 153 8.86 -8.24 8.85
N TYR A 154 9.74 -9.18 8.49
CA TYR A 154 10.02 -10.35 9.30
C TYR A 154 10.88 -10.01 10.53
N TRP A 155 12.00 -9.29 10.34
CA TRP A 155 12.97 -9.01 11.41
C TRP A 155 13.26 -7.52 11.67
N GLY A 156 12.71 -6.61 10.86
CA GLY A 156 13.25 -5.26 10.74
C GLY A 156 13.24 -4.43 12.02
N PHE A 157 14.12 -3.42 12.02
CA PHE A 157 14.31 -2.47 13.10
C PHE A 157 12.97 -1.84 13.52
N GLN A 158 12.76 -1.66 14.81
CA GLN A 158 11.48 -1.23 15.34
C GLN A 158 11.32 0.30 15.15
N GLY A 159 10.20 0.73 14.57
CA GLY A 159 10.00 2.10 14.07
C GLY A 159 9.64 3.12 15.17
N ASN A 160 9.24 4.31 14.73
CA ASN A 160 8.80 5.41 15.59
C ASN A 160 7.51 6.04 15.04
N ALA A 161 7.01 7.11 15.68
CA ALA A 161 5.75 7.75 15.33
C ALA A 161 5.73 8.42 13.93
N ASP A 162 6.86 8.55 13.24
CA ASP A 162 6.95 9.03 11.85
C ASP A 162 6.26 8.13 10.82
N ILE A 163 5.83 6.94 11.22
CA ILE A 163 4.96 6.11 10.40
C ILE A 163 3.68 6.86 9.99
N VAL A 164 3.20 7.83 10.79
CA VAL A 164 2.06 8.68 10.41
C VAL A 164 2.35 9.42 9.09
N ASP A 165 3.56 9.93 8.92
CA ASP A 165 4.03 10.62 7.72
C ASP A 165 3.99 9.68 6.49
N LYS A 166 4.35 8.41 6.71
CA LYS A 166 4.34 7.36 5.68
C LYS A 166 2.92 6.92 5.33
N LEU A 167 2.03 6.83 6.32
CA LEU A 167 0.60 6.52 6.14
C LEU A 167 -0.18 7.67 5.51
N ALA A 168 0.38 8.89 5.50
CA ALA A 168 -0.12 9.97 4.66
C ALA A 168 0.22 9.78 3.18
N ARG A 169 1.09 8.82 2.83
CA ARG A 169 1.49 8.48 1.46
C ARG A 169 1.06 7.07 1.04
N ALA A 170 0.73 6.21 2.00
CA ALA A 170 0.26 4.85 1.78
C ALA A 170 -1.04 4.61 2.54
N ALA A 171 -2.12 4.39 1.81
CA ALA A 171 -3.41 4.00 2.38
C ALA A 171 -3.32 2.62 3.03
N ILE A 172 -4.21 2.38 3.99
CA ILE A 172 -4.28 1.17 4.81
C ILE A 172 -5.57 0.43 4.48
N PRO A 173 -5.53 -0.90 4.33
CA PRO A 173 -6.74 -1.72 4.23
C PRO A 173 -7.31 -2.03 5.61
N ALA A 174 -8.51 -2.59 5.63
CA ALA A 174 -9.05 -3.18 6.84
C ALA A 174 -8.21 -4.41 7.28
N GLU A 175 -8.17 -4.68 8.57
CA GLU A 175 -7.52 -5.83 9.20
C GLU A 175 -7.98 -7.16 8.59
N SER A 176 -9.26 -7.27 8.22
CA SER A 176 -9.81 -8.47 7.57
C SER A 176 -9.17 -8.83 6.22
N LEU A 177 -8.45 -7.90 5.58
CA LEU A 177 -7.76 -8.12 4.31
C LEU A 177 -6.29 -8.49 4.48
N ALA A 178 -5.67 -8.13 5.59
CA ALA A 178 -4.30 -8.49 5.94
C ALA A 178 -4.21 -8.63 7.46
N PRO A 179 -4.66 -9.77 8.02
CA PRO A 179 -4.69 -9.96 9.46
C PRO A 179 -3.30 -9.88 10.09
N TYR A 180 -3.24 -9.40 11.32
CA TYR A 180 -2.03 -9.33 12.10
C TYR A 180 -1.46 -10.72 12.39
N LEU A 181 -0.17 -10.88 12.11
CA LEU A 181 0.57 -12.11 12.35
C LEU A 181 1.63 -11.87 13.41
N ASP A 182 1.56 -12.61 14.51
CA ASP A 182 2.65 -12.65 15.50
C ASP A 182 3.86 -13.47 14.98
N GLY A 183 4.94 -13.53 15.75
CA GLY A 183 6.20 -14.18 15.37
C GLY A 183 6.04 -15.65 14.94
N GLY A 184 5.24 -16.44 15.66
CA GLY A 184 5.00 -17.86 15.32
C GLY A 184 4.34 -18.07 13.94
N PRO A 185 3.19 -17.42 13.65
CA PRO A 185 2.60 -17.43 12.32
C PRO A 185 3.50 -16.86 11.22
N MET A 186 4.24 -15.76 11.49
CA MET A 186 5.22 -15.19 10.56
C MET A 186 6.31 -16.21 10.19
N GLU A 187 6.80 -16.96 11.18
CA GLU A 187 7.78 -18.02 10.99
C GLU A 187 7.21 -19.20 10.23
N THR A 188 5.97 -19.59 10.53
CA THR A 188 5.26 -20.66 9.82
C THR A 188 5.14 -20.35 8.32
N LEU A 189 4.84 -19.09 7.96
CA LEU A 189 4.83 -18.65 6.56
C LEU A 189 6.20 -18.75 5.91
N ARG A 190 7.27 -18.35 6.61
CA ARG A 190 8.64 -18.41 6.11
C ARG A 190 9.05 -19.86 5.83
N VAL A 191 8.87 -20.77 6.80
CA VAL A 191 9.31 -22.17 6.65
C VAL A 191 8.52 -22.93 5.59
N ASN A 192 7.24 -22.59 5.39
CA ASN A 192 6.40 -23.20 4.37
C ASN A 192 6.76 -22.76 2.94
N ASN A 193 7.57 -21.72 2.77
CA ASN A 193 8.12 -21.33 1.49
C ASN A 193 9.66 -21.29 1.52
N PRO A 194 10.34 -22.40 1.18
CA PRO A 194 11.80 -22.50 1.23
C PRO A 194 12.55 -21.43 0.44
N ALA A 195 11.94 -20.82 -0.58
CA ALA A 195 12.55 -19.74 -1.35
C ALA A 195 12.77 -18.44 -0.53
N CYS A 196 12.11 -18.30 0.62
CA CYS A 196 12.40 -17.22 1.56
C CYS A 196 13.80 -17.36 2.19
N GLY A 197 14.40 -18.55 2.18
CA GLY A 197 15.65 -18.81 2.90
C GLY A 197 15.48 -18.57 4.41
N THR A 198 16.58 -18.19 5.08
CA THR A 198 16.61 -17.99 6.54
C THR A 198 16.17 -16.61 7.00
N LEU A 199 16.03 -15.63 6.09
CA LEU A 199 15.63 -14.26 6.39
C LEU A 199 16.42 -13.62 7.53
N THR A 200 17.75 -13.57 7.38
CA THR A 200 18.66 -12.81 8.25
C THR A 200 19.08 -11.50 7.58
N TRP A 201 19.89 -10.69 8.25
CA TRP A 201 20.48 -9.49 7.66
C TRP A 201 21.30 -9.76 6.38
N GLU A 202 21.80 -10.98 6.20
CA GLU A 202 22.57 -11.40 5.01
C GLU A 202 21.67 -11.97 3.89
N ALA A 203 20.34 -11.96 4.08
CA ALA A 203 19.41 -12.44 3.07
C ALA A 203 19.53 -11.63 1.78
N THR A 204 19.43 -12.34 0.65
CA THR A 204 19.40 -11.70 -0.66
C THR A 204 18.11 -10.91 -0.83
N GLN A 205 18.13 -9.92 -1.71
CA GLN A 205 16.90 -9.18 -2.03
C GLN A 205 15.76 -10.10 -2.52
N GLU A 206 16.08 -11.14 -3.30
CA GLU A 206 15.07 -12.08 -3.82
C GLU A 206 14.41 -12.89 -2.70
N GLN A 207 15.16 -13.27 -1.67
CA GLN A 207 14.63 -13.92 -0.47
C GLN A 207 13.68 -12.98 0.30
N VAL A 208 14.08 -11.72 0.47
CA VAL A 208 13.23 -10.69 1.09
C VAL A 208 11.95 -10.51 0.29
N ASP A 209 12.05 -10.29 -1.02
CA ASP A 209 10.88 -10.12 -1.89
C ASP A 209 9.94 -11.30 -1.86
N THR A 210 10.51 -12.51 -1.85
CA THR A 210 9.75 -13.75 -1.78
C THR A 210 8.86 -13.75 -0.55
N TYR A 211 9.38 -13.33 0.61
CA TYR A 211 8.63 -13.27 1.86
C TYR A 211 7.65 -12.10 1.94
N GLU A 212 8.10 -10.88 1.66
CA GLU A 212 7.30 -9.65 1.78
C GLU A 212 6.04 -9.71 0.91
N PHE A 213 6.12 -10.39 -0.24
CA PHE A 213 5.03 -10.49 -1.20
C PHE A 213 4.37 -11.87 -1.26
N LEU A 214 4.49 -12.69 -0.20
CA LEU A 214 3.64 -13.89 -0.04
C LEU A 214 2.17 -13.49 0.12
N GLU A 215 1.29 -14.17 -0.60
CA GLU A 215 -0.16 -14.01 -0.43
C GLU A 215 -0.65 -14.37 0.98
N GLY A 216 0.06 -15.26 1.68
CA GLY A 216 -0.26 -15.59 3.08
C GLY A 216 0.20 -14.54 4.10
N HIS A 217 1.07 -13.61 3.71
CA HIS A 217 1.62 -12.59 4.60
C HIS A 217 0.90 -11.24 4.42
N VAL A 218 1.06 -10.59 3.26
CA VAL A 218 0.25 -9.44 2.88
C VAL A 218 -0.36 -9.74 1.51
N PRO A 219 -1.65 -10.10 1.44
CA PRO A 219 -2.30 -10.48 0.19
C PRO A 219 -2.33 -9.34 -0.83
N THR A 220 -2.34 -9.69 -2.13
CA THR A 220 -2.56 -8.72 -3.21
C THR A 220 -3.88 -7.96 -3.03
N ALA A 221 -4.93 -8.64 -2.56
CA ALA A 221 -6.23 -8.04 -2.29
C ALA A 221 -6.16 -6.91 -1.23
N ALA A 222 -5.26 -7.00 -0.26
CA ALA A 222 -5.07 -5.95 0.75
C ALA A 222 -4.57 -4.65 0.11
N ARG A 223 -3.58 -4.74 -0.77
CA ARG A 223 -3.05 -3.58 -1.52
C ARG A 223 -4.11 -2.96 -2.42
N GLN A 224 -4.92 -3.81 -3.06
CA GLN A 224 -5.98 -3.38 -3.99
C GLN A 224 -7.20 -2.75 -3.30
N ASN A 225 -7.34 -2.92 -2.00
CA ASN A 225 -8.45 -2.38 -1.21
C ASN A 225 -8.01 -1.35 -0.18
N ALA A 226 -6.72 -1.02 -0.13
CA ALA A 226 -6.17 0.00 0.73
C ALA A 226 -6.73 1.38 0.33
N ARG A 227 -7.53 1.97 1.23
CA ARG A 227 -8.25 3.24 0.97
C ARG A 227 -8.26 4.21 2.14
N TYR A 228 -8.03 3.72 3.35
CA TYR A 228 -8.04 4.57 4.54
C TYR A 228 -6.70 5.28 4.67
N ARG A 229 -6.70 6.61 4.64
CA ARG A 229 -5.48 7.39 4.49
C ARG A 229 -5.51 8.64 5.34
N VAL A 230 -4.35 8.99 5.90
CA VAL A 230 -4.11 10.28 6.53
C VAL A 230 -4.08 11.36 5.45
N ALA A 231 -4.98 12.32 5.51
CA ALA A 231 -5.04 13.46 4.60
C ALA A 231 -4.21 14.64 5.12
N ARG A 232 -4.17 14.82 6.44
CA ARG A 232 -3.35 15.84 7.11
C ARG A 232 -2.89 15.34 8.46
N PHE A 233 -1.65 15.65 8.80
CA PHE A 233 -1.06 15.38 10.11
C PHE A 233 -0.09 16.52 10.47
N ALA A 234 0.38 16.50 11.70
CA ALA A 234 1.49 17.33 12.14
C ALA A 234 2.30 16.63 13.22
N ALA A 235 3.47 17.19 13.54
CA ALA A 235 4.38 16.72 14.56
C ALA A 235 4.55 17.76 15.67
N LEU A 236 4.80 17.29 16.88
CA LEU A 236 5.31 18.13 17.96
C LEU A 236 6.84 18.30 17.85
N PRO A 237 7.42 19.35 18.45
CA PRO A 237 8.87 19.43 18.63
C PRO A 237 9.41 18.18 19.36
N GLY A 238 10.69 17.84 19.10
CA GLY A 238 11.38 16.80 19.87
C GLY A 238 11.40 17.15 21.36
N SER A 239 11.20 16.12 22.20
CA SER A 239 10.97 16.24 23.64
C SER A 239 9.86 17.24 24.00
N PRO A 240 8.61 16.98 23.57
CA PRO A 240 7.52 17.91 23.79
C PRO A 240 7.22 18.10 25.28
N THR A 241 6.93 19.35 25.66
CA THR A 241 6.49 19.69 27.01
C THR A 241 5.07 19.19 27.29
N PRO A 242 4.68 18.99 28.56
CA PRO A 242 3.32 18.57 28.88
C PRO A 242 2.23 19.50 28.34
N SER A 243 2.43 20.82 28.38
CA SER A 243 1.45 21.77 27.83
C SER A 243 1.27 21.65 26.32
N GLN A 244 2.31 21.27 25.57
CA GLN A 244 2.21 21.03 24.13
C GLN A 244 1.41 19.76 23.83
N VAL A 245 1.64 18.68 24.60
CA VAL A 245 0.85 17.44 24.49
C VAL A 245 -0.60 17.69 24.87
N GLU A 246 -0.84 18.37 25.99
CA GLU A 246 -2.18 18.77 26.44
C GLU A 246 -2.92 19.58 25.37
N ALA A 247 -2.26 20.51 24.69
CA ALA A 247 -2.88 21.32 23.66
C ALA A 247 -3.33 20.49 22.44
N VAL A 248 -2.58 19.46 22.06
CA VAL A 248 -2.98 18.50 21.00
C VAL A 248 -4.22 17.71 21.42
N ILE A 249 -4.17 17.11 22.62
CA ILE A 249 -5.28 16.32 23.16
C ILE A 249 -6.54 17.18 23.35
N ALA A 250 -6.40 18.38 23.91
CA ALA A 250 -7.48 19.34 24.08
C ALA A 250 -8.08 19.79 22.74
N SER A 251 -7.29 19.79 21.66
CA SER A 251 -7.75 20.05 20.30
C SER A 251 -8.50 18.89 19.66
N GLY A 252 -8.61 17.75 20.37
CA GLY A 252 -9.38 16.60 19.94
C GLY A 252 -8.60 15.60 19.09
N TYR A 253 -7.26 15.66 19.13
CA TYR A 253 -6.39 14.75 18.40
C TYR A 253 -5.61 13.88 19.38
N GLU A 254 -5.54 12.58 19.14
CA GLU A 254 -4.62 11.69 19.85
C GLU A 254 -3.19 11.87 19.35
N LEU A 255 -2.22 11.61 20.23
CA LEU A 255 -0.79 11.74 19.91
C LEU A 255 -0.16 10.35 19.83
N VAL A 256 0.30 9.96 18.65
CA VAL A 256 1.21 8.83 18.46
C VAL A 256 2.56 9.29 19.01
N ALA A 257 2.97 8.74 20.13
CA ALA A 257 4.07 9.26 20.93
C ALA A 257 5.19 8.24 21.08
N ASP A 258 6.42 8.70 20.84
CA ASP A 258 7.62 7.91 21.08
C ASP A 258 8.04 8.09 22.53
N VAL A 259 8.21 6.98 23.25
CA VAL A 259 8.90 6.92 24.53
C VAL A 259 10.22 6.18 24.35
N SER A 260 11.08 6.14 25.38
CA SER A 260 12.28 5.30 25.32
C SER A 260 11.92 3.89 24.84
N GLN A 261 12.57 3.39 23.80
CA GLN A 261 12.40 2.01 23.30
C GLN A 261 10.96 1.52 23.05
N HIS A 262 9.96 2.40 22.83
CA HIS A 262 8.58 2.00 22.56
C HIS A 262 7.76 3.16 21.96
N CYS A 263 6.62 2.85 21.35
CA CYS A 263 5.69 3.83 20.79
C CYS A 263 4.28 3.53 21.31
N VAL A 264 3.55 4.56 21.72
CA VAL A 264 2.22 4.45 22.34
C VAL A 264 1.26 5.49 21.78
N LEU A 265 -0.04 5.34 22.06
CA LEU A 265 -1.02 6.37 21.74
C LEU A 265 -1.47 7.10 23.02
N VAL A 266 -1.17 8.40 23.12
CA VAL A 266 -1.73 9.24 24.17
C VAL A 266 -3.12 9.70 23.75
N VAL A 267 -4.13 9.35 24.56
CA VAL A 267 -5.54 9.61 24.27
C VAL A 267 -6.18 10.60 25.25
N GLY A 268 -5.43 11.04 26.25
CA GLY A 268 -5.97 11.87 27.33
C GLY A 268 -4.90 12.32 28.29
N TYR A 269 -5.29 13.17 29.24
CA TYR A 269 -4.45 13.59 30.34
C TYR A 269 -5.27 13.97 31.58
N ASP A 270 -4.62 13.91 32.73
CA ASP A 270 -5.07 14.45 34.02
C ASP A 270 -3.96 15.32 34.58
N ARG A 271 -4.14 16.64 34.50
CA ARG A 271 -3.18 17.66 34.92
C ARG A 271 -2.99 17.67 36.44
N THR A 272 -4.07 17.46 37.20
CA THR A 272 -4.06 17.43 38.66
C THR A 272 -3.21 16.27 39.17
N ARG A 273 -3.36 15.10 38.54
CA ARG A 273 -2.57 13.91 38.85
C ARG A 273 -1.23 13.84 38.09
N ARG A 274 -0.99 14.76 37.14
CA ARG A 274 0.19 14.84 36.28
C ARG A 274 0.48 13.54 35.50
N VAL A 275 -0.56 12.98 34.88
CA VAL A 275 -0.45 11.75 34.08
C VAL A 275 -1.09 11.90 32.71
N TYR A 276 -0.52 11.22 31.73
CA TYR A 276 -1.16 10.95 30.44
C TYR A 276 -1.98 9.66 30.52
N LEU A 277 -3.11 9.64 29.81
CA LEU A 277 -3.88 8.42 29.56
C LEU A 277 -3.40 7.80 28.26
N VAL A 278 -2.91 6.57 28.34
CA VAL A 278 -2.21 5.90 27.24
C VAL A 278 -2.94 4.62 26.82
N LYS A 279 -3.19 4.48 25.51
CA LYS A 279 -3.59 3.22 24.87
C LYS A 279 -2.32 2.53 24.37
N ASN A 280 -2.07 1.34 24.90
CA ASN A 280 -0.93 0.51 24.53
C ASN A 280 -1.38 -0.73 23.73
N SER A 281 -0.42 -1.43 23.13
CA SER A 281 -0.62 -2.57 22.24
C SER A 281 -0.09 -3.89 22.81
N TRP A 282 -0.20 -4.08 24.11
CA TRP A 282 0.29 -5.28 24.81
C TRP A 282 -0.87 -6.14 25.35
N GLY A 283 -2.11 -5.85 24.96
CA GLY A 283 -3.28 -6.64 25.36
C GLY A 283 -3.69 -6.43 26.81
N GLU A 284 -3.46 -5.24 27.38
CA GLU A 284 -3.89 -4.89 28.74
C GLU A 284 -5.42 -4.85 28.87
N GLY A 285 -6.13 -4.50 27.80
CA GLY A 285 -7.59 -4.38 27.79
C GLY A 285 -8.12 -3.12 28.49
N HIS A 286 -7.25 -2.20 28.89
CA HIS A 286 -7.58 -0.93 29.53
C HIS A 286 -6.50 0.12 29.26
N LEU A 287 -6.82 1.40 29.52
CA LEU A 287 -5.84 2.49 29.44
C LEU A 287 -4.87 2.42 30.63
N ILE A 288 -3.62 2.79 30.38
CA ILE A 288 -2.57 2.87 31.40
C ILE A 288 -2.12 4.31 31.58
N GLU A 289 -1.47 4.59 32.70
CA GLU A 289 -1.05 5.95 33.06
C GLU A 289 0.46 6.10 32.87
N LEU A 290 0.87 7.16 32.16
CA LEU A 290 2.27 7.56 32.01
C LEU A 290 2.48 8.90 32.74
N SER A 291 3.42 8.94 33.68
CA SER A 291 3.73 10.17 34.42
C SER A 291 4.30 11.26 33.52
N TYR A 292 3.88 12.51 33.72
CA TYR A 292 4.49 13.68 33.09
C TYR A 292 5.97 13.80 33.42
N ASP A 293 6.32 13.37 34.63
CA ASP A 293 7.64 13.53 35.24
C ASP A 293 8.49 12.25 35.11
N SER A 294 8.08 11.30 34.26
CA SER A 294 8.83 10.05 34.06
C SER A 294 10.20 10.34 33.45
N THR A 295 11.26 10.11 34.23
CA THR A 295 12.65 10.21 33.75
C THR A 295 13.09 8.95 33.00
N GLU A 296 12.43 7.82 33.25
CA GLU A 296 12.70 6.55 32.56
C GLU A 296 12.01 6.47 31.20
N TRP A 297 10.79 7.03 31.10
CA TRP A 297 9.96 6.98 29.89
C TRP A 297 9.49 8.37 29.45
N PRO A 298 10.43 9.32 29.25
CA PRO A 298 10.04 10.64 28.75
C PRO A 298 9.48 10.52 27.33
N LEU A 299 8.56 11.42 26.98
CA LEU A 299 8.12 11.57 25.60
C LEU A 299 9.26 12.18 24.78
N LEU A 300 9.60 11.53 23.67
CA LEU A 300 10.74 11.88 22.82
C LEU A 300 10.31 12.64 21.58
N SER A 301 9.10 12.34 21.09
CA SER A 301 8.44 12.99 19.96
C SER A 301 6.98 12.56 19.90
N GLY A 302 6.21 13.20 19.04
CA GLY A 302 4.90 12.67 18.68
C GLY A 302 4.31 13.27 17.41
N ARG A 303 3.47 12.49 16.75
CA ARG A 303 2.72 12.85 15.55
C ARG A 303 1.23 12.72 15.85
N TYR A 304 0.41 13.57 15.26
CA TYR A 304 -1.04 13.51 15.43
C TYR A 304 -1.77 13.68 14.09
N VAL A 305 -2.84 12.91 13.92
CA VAL A 305 -3.66 12.92 12.70
C VAL A 305 -4.69 14.04 12.82
N ILE A 306 -4.60 15.02 11.92
CA ILE A 306 -5.51 16.17 11.86
C ILE A 306 -6.72 15.84 11.00
N ASP A 307 -6.48 15.20 9.84
CA ASP A 307 -7.54 14.87 8.91
C ASP A 307 -7.30 13.55 8.17
N VAL A 308 -8.40 12.92 7.73
CA VAL A 308 -8.42 11.66 6.98
C VAL A 308 -9.31 11.77 5.74
N GLU A 309 -8.97 10.98 4.72
CA GLU A 309 -9.72 10.89 3.47
C GLU A 309 -11.14 10.34 3.67
N ASN A 310 -12.03 10.56 2.70
CA ASN A 310 -13.38 10.00 2.74
C ASN A 310 -13.33 8.46 2.87
N PRO A 311 -14.08 7.81 3.77
CA PRO A 311 -14.08 6.36 3.92
C PRO A 311 -14.52 5.61 2.65
N ASN A 312 -15.29 6.28 1.78
CA ASN A 312 -15.73 5.77 0.48
C ASN A 312 -14.80 6.17 -0.67
N ALA A 313 -13.63 6.74 -0.38
CA ALA A 313 -12.63 7.03 -1.40
C ALA A 313 -12.26 5.75 -2.17
N ALA A 314 -11.93 5.93 -3.45
CA ALA A 314 -11.37 4.85 -4.24
C ALA A 314 -10.07 4.35 -3.58
N PRO A 315 -9.75 3.05 -3.69
CA PRO A 315 -8.44 2.56 -3.29
C PRO A 315 -7.30 3.34 -3.95
N GLN A 316 -6.15 3.39 -3.29
CA GLN A 316 -4.99 4.07 -3.83
C GLN A 316 -4.41 3.27 -5.01
N PHE A 317 -4.52 3.79 -6.23
CA PHE A 317 -4.18 3.01 -7.44
C PHE A 317 -2.68 2.70 -7.55
N ASP A 318 -1.80 3.54 -7.01
CA ASP A 318 -0.37 3.23 -7.01
C ASP A 318 -0.03 1.98 -6.18
N ALA A 319 -0.79 1.67 -5.13
CA ALA A 319 -0.66 0.45 -4.35
C ALA A 319 -0.93 -0.80 -5.21
N PHE A 320 -1.66 -0.67 -6.33
CA PHE A 320 -1.93 -1.79 -7.23
C PHE A 320 -0.66 -2.30 -7.90
N TRP A 321 0.38 -1.47 -8.02
CA TRP A 321 1.67 -1.86 -8.57
C TRP A 321 2.55 -2.62 -7.59
N VAL A 322 2.41 -2.41 -6.29
CA VAL A 322 3.29 -3.02 -5.27
C VAL A 322 3.13 -4.55 -5.27
N GLY A 323 4.25 -5.27 -5.30
CA GLY A 323 4.35 -6.73 -5.30
C GLY A 323 5.02 -7.30 -6.55
N ARG A 324 4.87 -8.61 -6.74
CA ARG A 324 5.47 -9.37 -7.85
C ARG A 324 4.58 -9.36 -9.09
N TRP A 325 5.19 -9.15 -10.24
CA TRP A 325 4.56 -9.18 -11.55
C TRP A 325 5.38 -10.06 -12.47
N GLN A 326 4.74 -11.07 -13.06
CA GLN A 326 5.29 -11.70 -14.24
C GLN A 326 5.21 -10.66 -15.35
N MET A 327 6.34 -10.35 -15.98
CA MET A 327 6.44 -9.34 -17.03
C MET A 327 6.94 -10.00 -18.31
N ASP A 328 6.28 -9.68 -19.42
CA ASP A 328 6.64 -10.12 -20.76
C ASP A 328 6.75 -8.88 -21.64
N HIS A 329 7.92 -8.65 -22.21
CA HIS A 329 8.13 -7.58 -23.17
C HIS A 329 8.71 -8.17 -24.46
N ASP A 330 7.86 -8.42 -25.45
CA ASP A 330 8.25 -9.03 -26.73
C ASP A 330 8.82 -10.46 -26.61
N GLY A 331 8.23 -11.30 -25.74
CA GLY A 331 8.66 -12.67 -25.43
C GLY A 331 9.89 -12.75 -24.53
N TRP A 332 10.42 -11.61 -24.07
CA TRP A 332 11.40 -11.58 -22.99
C TRP A 332 10.64 -11.59 -21.66
N ARG A 333 10.68 -12.75 -21.01
CA ARG A 333 9.97 -12.97 -19.75
C ARG A 333 10.89 -12.80 -18.55
N GLY A 334 10.36 -12.19 -17.50
CA GLY A 334 11.02 -12.07 -16.21
C GLY A 334 10.03 -11.69 -15.12
N GLU A 335 10.53 -11.46 -13.92
CA GLU A 335 9.71 -11.02 -12.79
C GLU A 335 10.06 -9.59 -12.39
N LEU A 336 9.09 -8.70 -12.48
CA LEU A 336 9.18 -7.34 -11.97
C LEU A 336 8.63 -7.31 -10.53
N VAL A 337 9.48 -6.95 -9.57
CA VAL A 337 9.09 -6.74 -8.17
C VAL A 337 9.11 -5.25 -7.87
N ILE A 338 7.94 -4.69 -7.57
CA ILE A 338 7.77 -3.30 -7.17
C ILE A 338 7.55 -3.25 -5.66
N ARG A 339 8.42 -2.55 -4.93
CA ARG A 339 8.37 -2.44 -3.47
C ARG A 339 7.74 -1.14 -3.00
N ARG A 340 7.86 -0.11 -3.82
CA ARG A 340 7.41 1.25 -3.54
C ARG A 340 7.06 1.98 -4.84
N THR A 341 6.20 2.98 -4.71
CA THR A 341 5.85 3.93 -5.78
C THR A 341 6.27 5.36 -5.48
N THR A 342 6.81 5.60 -4.28
CA THR A 342 7.30 6.90 -3.81
C THR A 342 8.50 6.68 -2.89
N ASP A 343 9.43 7.64 -2.83
CA ASP A 343 10.37 7.73 -1.71
C ASP A 343 9.74 8.58 -0.61
N TYR A 344 9.57 8.01 0.58
CA TYR A 344 8.98 8.68 1.75
C TYR A 344 9.76 9.91 2.22
N ARG A 345 11.02 10.06 1.81
CA ARG A 345 11.90 11.20 2.14
C ARG A 345 11.94 12.27 1.04
N SER A 346 11.40 11.95 -0.13
CA SER A 346 11.36 12.87 -1.28
C SER A 346 10.02 13.60 -1.38
N THR A 347 9.94 14.57 -2.29
CA THR A 347 8.66 15.14 -2.72
C THR A 347 7.79 14.07 -3.36
N GLN A 348 6.50 14.02 -2.99
CA GLN A 348 5.56 13.06 -3.57
C GLN A 348 5.49 13.21 -5.10
N GLY A 349 5.50 12.08 -5.81
CA GLY A 349 5.46 12.05 -7.28
C GLY A 349 6.83 12.27 -7.95
N ALA A 350 7.92 12.42 -7.19
CA ALA A 350 9.26 12.36 -7.76
C ALA A 350 9.60 10.91 -8.18
N PRO A 351 10.33 10.72 -9.30
CA PRO A 351 10.88 9.41 -9.64
C PRO A 351 11.74 8.85 -8.51
N THR A 352 11.62 7.54 -8.29
CA THR A 352 12.38 6.83 -7.25
C THR A 352 12.78 5.44 -7.73
N LYS A 353 13.55 4.73 -6.91
CA LYS A 353 13.80 3.30 -7.07
C LYS A 353 12.56 2.50 -6.66
N LEU A 354 11.84 1.98 -7.65
CA LEU A 354 10.62 1.20 -7.46
C LEU A 354 10.90 -0.20 -6.93
N GLY A 355 11.95 -0.84 -7.47
CA GLY A 355 12.35 -2.18 -7.05
C GLY A 355 13.36 -2.83 -7.99
N SER A 356 13.07 -4.06 -8.43
CA SER A 356 13.97 -4.89 -9.23
C SER A 356 13.25 -5.69 -10.31
N TYR A 357 13.91 -5.93 -11.43
CA TYR A 357 13.50 -6.86 -12.47
C TYR A 357 14.47 -8.05 -12.49
N TYR A 358 13.93 -9.26 -12.36
CA TYR A 358 14.67 -10.51 -12.36
C TYR A 358 14.49 -11.21 -13.69
N ARG A 359 15.61 -11.42 -14.41
CA ARG A 359 15.62 -12.13 -15.69
C ARG A 359 16.94 -12.88 -15.84
N ASP A 360 16.89 -14.11 -16.35
CA ASP A 360 18.06 -14.95 -16.62
C ASP A 360 19.00 -15.10 -15.41
N GLY A 361 18.43 -15.19 -14.19
CA GLY A 361 19.18 -15.28 -12.93
C GLY A 361 19.90 -13.99 -12.52
N LYS A 362 19.60 -12.86 -13.18
CA LYS A 362 20.19 -11.55 -12.90
C LYS A 362 19.15 -10.58 -12.36
N ARG A 363 19.60 -9.69 -11.47
CA ARG A 363 18.80 -8.61 -10.88
C ARG A 363 19.18 -7.29 -11.53
N TYR A 364 18.18 -6.61 -12.09
CA TYR A 364 18.29 -5.27 -12.65
C TYR A 364 17.50 -4.30 -11.78
N ASP A 365 18.06 -3.12 -11.55
CA ASP A 365 17.35 -2.08 -10.83
C ASP A 365 16.24 -1.48 -11.67
N VAL A 366 15.14 -1.12 -10.99
CA VAL A 366 14.00 -0.45 -11.61
C VAL A 366 13.74 0.87 -10.91
N ASN A 367 13.82 1.96 -11.68
CA ASN A 367 13.41 3.29 -11.26
C ASN A 367 12.15 3.71 -12.00
N GLY A 368 11.38 4.62 -11.44
CA GLY A 368 10.19 5.12 -12.12
C GLY A 368 9.33 6.01 -11.27
N VAL A 369 8.18 6.35 -11.82
CA VAL A 369 7.19 7.27 -11.25
C VAL A 369 5.80 6.82 -11.68
N THR A 370 4.81 7.06 -10.83
CA THR A 370 3.41 6.82 -11.18
C THR A 370 2.82 7.97 -11.99
N ALA A 371 1.87 7.65 -12.87
CA ALA A 371 1.15 8.59 -13.70
C ALA A 371 -0.37 8.36 -13.55
N GLN A 372 -1.18 9.32 -14.00
CA GLN A 372 -2.65 9.23 -14.01
C GLN A 372 -3.22 8.75 -12.66
N ASN A 373 -2.85 9.48 -11.59
CA ASN A 373 -3.29 9.19 -10.22
C ASN A 373 -2.97 7.76 -9.74
N GLY A 374 -1.89 7.16 -10.25
CA GLY A 374 -1.44 5.82 -9.87
C GLY A 374 -1.81 4.72 -10.85
N GLN A 375 -2.70 4.97 -11.83
CA GLN A 375 -3.07 3.97 -12.82
C GLN A 375 -1.92 3.61 -13.75
N GLY A 376 -1.12 4.60 -14.15
CA GLY A 376 0.05 4.42 -15.01
C GLY A 376 1.34 4.26 -14.19
N LEU A 377 2.28 3.50 -14.74
CA LEU A 377 3.65 3.42 -14.28
C LEU A 377 4.60 3.71 -15.45
N HIS A 378 5.43 4.73 -15.26
CA HIS A 378 6.51 5.10 -16.17
C HIS A 378 7.83 4.72 -15.51
N PHE A 379 8.54 3.76 -16.07
CA PHE A 379 9.71 3.18 -15.41
C PHE A 379 10.83 2.82 -16.37
N TRP A 380 12.02 2.65 -15.81
CA TRP A 380 13.25 2.30 -16.50
C TRP A 380 13.88 1.08 -15.83
N ILE A 381 14.24 0.10 -16.64
CA ILE A 381 15.04 -1.05 -16.22
C ILE A 381 16.49 -0.79 -16.60
N ALA A 382 17.39 -0.81 -15.63
CA ALA A 382 18.81 -0.56 -15.86
C ALA A 382 19.43 -1.56 -16.85
N ASP A 383 20.38 -1.11 -17.68
CA ASP A 383 21.07 -1.96 -18.66
C ASP A 383 22.05 -2.96 -18.02
N THR A 384 22.43 -2.74 -16.75
CA THR A 384 23.41 -3.54 -16.02
C THR A 384 22.85 -3.97 -14.67
N THR A 385 23.54 -4.92 -14.03
CA THR A 385 23.23 -5.38 -12.67
C THR A 385 23.83 -4.49 -11.58
N ASN A 386 24.54 -3.42 -11.96
CA ASN A 386 25.09 -2.46 -11.01
C ASN A 386 23.95 -1.61 -10.43
N LYS A 387 24.13 -1.17 -9.19
CA LYS A 387 23.21 -0.22 -8.56
C LYS A 387 23.15 1.08 -9.37
N VAL A 388 21.95 1.61 -9.56
CA VAL A 388 21.73 2.93 -10.19
C VAL A 388 21.15 3.90 -9.17
N GLN A 389 21.44 5.20 -9.36
CA GLN A 389 20.93 6.25 -8.48
C GLN A 389 19.39 6.17 -8.39
N PRO A 390 18.79 6.24 -7.19
CA PRO A 390 17.34 6.28 -7.04
C PRO A 390 16.73 7.43 -7.83
N GLY A 391 15.72 7.12 -8.65
CA GLY A 391 15.07 8.08 -9.55
C GLY A 391 15.78 8.31 -10.89
N ALA A 392 16.90 7.62 -11.16
CA ALA A 392 17.57 7.70 -12.45
C ALA A 392 16.67 7.21 -13.60
N ARG A 393 16.63 7.98 -14.69
CA ARG A 393 15.89 7.68 -15.92
C ARG A 393 16.81 7.08 -16.97
N SER A 394 17.43 5.94 -16.63
CA SER A 394 18.47 5.30 -17.44
C SER A 394 18.15 3.83 -17.69
N GLY A 395 18.50 3.34 -18.88
CA GLY A 395 18.20 1.98 -19.34
C GLY A 395 16.98 1.95 -20.27
N GLN A 396 16.34 0.79 -20.38
CA GLN A 396 15.18 0.61 -21.23
C GLN A 396 13.93 1.23 -20.58
N GLU A 397 13.23 2.09 -21.32
CA GLU A 397 12.04 2.81 -20.86
C GLU A 397 10.76 2.00 -21.10
N PHE A 398 9.84 2.02 -20.14
CA PHE A 398 8.56 1.32 -20.16
C PHE A 398 7.42 2.23 -19.71
N TRP A 399 6.28 2.11 -20.39
CA TRP A 399 5.00 2.67 -19.99
C TRP A 399 4.01 1.53 -19.84
N ALA A 400 3.43 1.39 -18.65
CA ALA A 400 2.41 0.38 -18.39
C ALA A 400 1.24 0.98 -17.61
N TYR A 401 0.05 0.44 -17.82
CA TYR A 401 -1.18 0.86 -17.16
C TYR A 401 -1.84 -0.36 -16.55
N VAL A 402 -2.27 -0.28 -15.28
CA VAL A 402 -3.05 -1.37 -14.67
C VAL A 402 -4.47 -1.33 -15.22
N HIS A 403 -5.05 -2.49 -15.54
CA HIS A 403 -6.45 -2.55 -15.96
C HIS A 403 -7.35 -2.20 -14.77
N SER A 404 -8.18 -1.17 -14.89
CA SER A 404 -9.08 -0.74 -13.81
C SER A 404 -10.12 -1.82 -13.47
N GLY A 405 -10.61 -2.56 -14.47
CA GLY A 405 -11.53 -3.69 -14.29
C GLY A 405 -10.87 -5.02 -13.89
N ASP A 406 -9.55 -5.15 -13.99
CA ASP A 406 -8.79 -6.34 -13.55
C ASP A 406 -7.38 -5.93 -13.11
N VAL A 407 -7.29 -5.48 -11.86
CA VAL A 407 -6.06 -4.96 -11.24
C VAL A 407 -4.94 -6.01 -11.06
N ARG A 408 -5.15 -7.25 -11.53
CA ARG A 408 -4.11 -8.30 -11.60
C ARG A 408 -3.39 -8.32 -12.95
N GLN A 409 -3.78 -7.45 -13.87
CA GLN A 409 -3.24 -7.34 -15.21
C GLN A 409 -2.79 -5.89 -15.47
N ALA A 410 -1.74 -5.73 -16.26
CA ALA A 410 -1.31 -4.46 -16.80
C ALA A 410 -0.80 -4.65 -18.23
N ALA A 411 -0.86 -3.60 -19.03
CA ALA A 411 -0.27 -3.61 -20.37
C ALA A 411 0.22 -2.23 -20.76
N GLY A 412 1.08 -2.18 -21.76
CA GLY A 412 1.54 -0.94 -22.36
C GLY A 412 2.61 -1.19 -23.40
N PHE A 413 3.64 -0.36 -23.43
CA PHE A 413 4.72 -0.48 -24.40
C PHE A 413 6.09 -0.11 -23.83
N THR A 414 7.13 -0.48 -24.56
CA THR A 414 8.53 -0.10 -24.34
C THR A 414 9.17 0.29 -25.67
N THR A 415 10.31 0.97 -25.63
CA THR A 415 11.13 1.23 -26.82
C THR A 415 12.53 0.67 -26.61
N TRP A 416 13.01 -0.11 -27.57
CA TRP A 416 14.38 -0.63 -27.59
C TRP A 416 15.03 -0.34 -28.94
N SER A 417 16.18 0.32 -28.93
CA SER A 417 16.88 0.77 -30.15
C SER A 417 15.98 1.55 -31.14
N GLY A 418 15.06 2.36 -30.61
CA GLY A 418 14.09 3.13 -31.40
C GLY A 418 12.88 2.33 -31.92
N ILE A 419 12.82 1.02 -31.66
CA ILE A 419 11.71 0.15 -32.08
C ILE A 419 10.75 -0.03 -30.90
N PRO A 420 9.44 0.22 -31.10
CA PRO A 420 8.47 0.06 -30.04
C PRO A 420 7.98 -1.39 -29.93
N PHE A 421 7.84 -1.89 -28.71
CA PHE A 421 7.38 -3.23 -28.40
C PHE A 421 6.28 -3.21 -27.34
N GLY A 422 5.49 -4.28 -27.30
CA GLY A 422 4.47 -4.46 -26.28
C GLY A 422 5.09 -4.86 -24.94
N VAL A 423 4.45 -4.45 -23.85
CA VAL A 423 4.68 -5.05 -22.53
C VAL A 423 3.35 -5.50 -21.92
N SER A 424 3.31 -6.70 -21.38
CA SER A 424 2.24 -7.19 -20.54
C SER A 424 2.76 -7.60 -19.17
N LEU A 425 1.99 -7.30 -18.13
CA LEU A 425 2.26 -7.70 -16.77
C LEU A 425 1.06 -8.45 -16.19
N ALA A 426 1.32 -9.49 -15.42
CA ALA A 426 0.29 -10.25 -14.73
C ALA A 426 0.76 -10.69 -13.34
N ARG A 427 -0.16 -10.84 -12.39
CA ARG A 427 0.11 -11.46 -11.08
C ARG A 427 0.25 -12.99 -11.14
N GLY A 428 0.07 -13.59 -12.32
CA GLY A 428 0.17 -15.02 -12.55
C GLY A 428 0.86 -15.32 -13.88
N ALA A 429 0.85 -16.60 -14.28
CA ALA A 429 1.46 -17.03 -15.54
C ALA A 429 0.87 -16.27 -16.74
N GLN A 430 1.74 -15.84 -17.64
CA GLN A 430 1.35 -15.16 -18.88
C GLN A 430 1.17 -16.17 -20.04
N PRO A 431 0.18 -15.96 -20.91
CA PRO A 431 0.06 -16.72 -22.15
C PRO A 431 1.17 -16.31 -23.14
N GLY A 432 1.30 -17.06 -24.23
CA GLY A 432 2.26 -16.80 -25.30
C GLY A 432 3.06 -18.05 -25.62
N ARG A 433 3.11 -18.39 -26.90
CA ARG A 433 3.92 -19.49 -27.41
C ARG A 433 5.17 -18.92 -28.07
N PRO A 434 6.38 -19.33 -27.63
CA PRO A 434 7.60 -18.92 -28.30
C PRO A 434 7.55 -19.23 -29.79
N THR A 435 7.85 -18.21 -30.60
CA THR A 435 7.87 -18.21 -32.05
C THR A 435 9.04 -17.34 -32.53
N GLY A 436 9.31 -17.34 -33.84
CA GLY A 436 10.34 -16.51 -34.45
C GLY A 436 9.78 -15.61 -35.54
N GLY A 437 10.16 -14.33 -35.48
CA GLY A 437 9.81 -13.32 -36.47
C GLY A 437 8.35 -12.90 -36.42
N PHE A 438 8.04 -11.77 -37.04
CA PHE A 438 6.67 -11.27 -37.19
C PHE A 438 6.50 -10.60 -38.55
N THR A 439 5.40 -10.91 -39.23
CA THR A 439 5.03 -10.36 -40.52
C THR A 439 3.64 -9.72 -40.43
N ALA A 440 3.31 -8.84 -41.37
CA ALA A 440 1.99 -8.22 -41.41
C ALA A 440 0.83 -9.24 -41.41
N ASN A 441 1.01 -10.41 -42.04
CA ASN A 441 0.00 -11.45 -42.12
C ASN A 441 -0.21 -12.17 -40.78
N ASP A 442 0.75 -12.10 -39.86
CA ASP A 442 0.61 -12.66 -38.51
C ASP A 442 -0.41 -11.86 -37.66
N TRP A 443 -0.97 -10.75 -38.16
CA TRP A 443 -2.15 -10.10 -37.55
C TRP A 443 -3.48 -10.74 -37.95
N ILE A 444 -3.55 -11.41 -39.10
CA ILE A 444 -4.81 -11.95 -39.65
C ILE A 444 -5.32 -13.06 -38.73
N GLY A 445 -6.57 -12.95 -38.27
CA GLY A 445 -7.17 -13.88 -37.31
C GLY A 445 -8.17 -13.22 -36.37
N ALA A 446 -8.64 -13.99 -35.39
CA ALA A 446 -9.47 -13.50 -34.30
C ALA A 446 -8.64 -13.42 -33.01
N TRP A 447 -8.85 -12.35 -32.25
CA TRP A 447 -8.12 -12.04 -31.05
C TRP A 447 -9.09 -11.72 -29.92
N ASP A 448 -8.98 -12.46 -28.83
CA ASP A 448 -9.63 -12.18 -27.55
C ASP A 448 -8.91 -10.98 -26.92
N MET A 449 -9.59 -9.84 -26.86
CA MET A 449 -9.02 -8.55 -26.50
C MET A 449 -9.67 -8.03 -25.22
N ASN A 450 -8.82 -7.57 -24.29
CA ASN A 450 -9.22 -6.87 -23.08
C ASN A 450 -8.59 -5.46 -23.11
N HIS A 451 -9.42 -4.42 -23.04
CA HIS A 451 -8.98 -3.04 -22.87
C HIS A 451 -9.64 -2.45 -21.62
N ASP A 452 -8.83 -2.28 -20.57
CA ASP A 452 -9.25 -1.81 -19.24
C ASP A 452 -10.36 -2.59 -18.51
N GLY A 453 -10.55 -3.87 -18.83
CA GLY A 453 -11.63 -4.71 -18.29
C GLY A 453 -12.79 -4.90 -19.25
N TRP A 454 -12.85 -4.13 -20.34
CA TRP A 454 -13.80 -4.37 -21.42
C TRP A 454 -13.27 -5.46 -22.35
N GLN A 455 -14.02 -6.55 -22.43
CA GLN A 455 -13.70 -7.71 -23.25
C GLN A 455 -14.46 -7.70 -24.58
N GLY A 456 -13.79 -8.17 -25.63
CA GLY A 456 -14.37 -8.38 -26.94
C GLY A 456 -13.42 -9.12 -27.88
N THR A 457 -13.86 -9.32 -29.12
CA THR A 457 -13.07 -10.02 -30.14
C THR A 457 -12.69 -9.08 -31.27
N LEU A 458 -11.40 -8.80 -31.42
CA LEU A 458 -10.84 -8.14 -32.60
C LEU A 458 -10.60 -9.17 -33.69
N ARG A 459 -11.28 -9.04 -34.83
CA ARG A 459 -11.10 -9.91 -36.00
C ARG A 459 -10.47 -9.11 -37.14
N ILE A 460 -9.28 -9.51 -37.56
CA ILE A 460 -8.54 -8.90 -38.68
C ILE A 460 -8.61 -9.87 -39.86
N THR A 461 -9.21 -9.44 -40.96
CA THR A 461 -9.39 -10.27 -42.17
C THR A 461 -8.37 -9.97 -43.25
N SER A 462 -7.78 -8.76 -43.24
CA SER A 462 -6.73 -8.37 -44.16
C SER A 462 -5.78 -7.37 -43.50
N ALA A 463 -4.48 -7.55 -43.70
CA ALA A 463 -3.45 -6.64 -43.22
C ALA A 463 -3.16 -5.50 -44.21
N ARG A 464 -3.28 -5.76 -45.53
CA ARG A 464 -3.02 -4.81 -46.62
C ARG A 464 -3.94 -5.10 -47.82
N PRO A 465 -4.98 -4.29 -48.10
CA PRO A 465 -5.44 -3.16 -47.28
C PRO A 465 -5.93 -3.64 -45.91
N PHE A 466 -5.85 -2.78 -44.89
CA PHE A 466 -6.28 -3.15 -43.54
C PHE A 466 -7.81 -3.29 -43.47
N ALA A 467 -8.30 -4.40 -42.96
CA ALA A 467 -9.72 -4.64 -42.73
C ALA A 467 -9.91 -5.44 -41.43
N ALA A 468 -10.70 -4.88 -40.50
CA ALA A 468 -10.97 -5.48 -39.21
C ALA A 468 -12.33 -5.08 -38.63
N THR A 469 -12.84 -5.92 -37.73
CA THR A 469 -14.06 -5.70 -36.94
C THR A 469 -13.81 -5.99 -35.47
N TYR A 470 -14.53 -5.33 -34.57
CA TYR A 470 -14.51 -5.60 -33.14
C TYR A 470 -15.91 -6.01 -32.65
N THR A 471 -16.03 -7.20 -32.08
CA THR A 471 -17.28 -7.69 -31.50
C THR A 471 -17.23 -7.52 -29.99
N ARG A 472 -18.14 -6.71 -29.43
CA ARG A 472 -18.28 -6.52 -27.98
C ARG A 472 -18.81 -7.79 -27.31
N SER A 473 -18.68 -7.86 -25.98
CA SER A 473 -19.30 -8.89 -25.16
C SER A 473 -20.83 -9.02 -25.32
N ASN A 474 -21.52 -7.94 -25.72
CA ASN A 474 -22.96 -7.96 -26.00
C ASN A 474 -23.31 -8.40 -27.45
N GLY A 475 -22.33 -8.83 -28.25
CA GLY A 475 -22.51 -9.26 -29.63
C GLY A 475 -22.52 -8.13 -30.68
N GLN A 476 -22.51 -6.86 -30.26
CA GLN A 476 -22.44 -5.73 -31.19
C GLN A 476 -21.11 -5.73 -31.95
N VAL A 477 -21.19 -5.71 -33.29
CA VAL A 477 -20.03 -5.64 -34.18
C VAL A 477 -19.77 -4.18 -34.57
N LEU A 478 -18.53 -3.74 -34.43
CA LEU A 478 -18.05 -2.41 -34.81
C LEU A 478 -17.01 -2.53 -35.93
N THR A 479 -17.01 -1.59 -36.86
CA THR A 479 -15.93 -1.44 -37.82
C THR A 479 -14.69 -0.90 -37.12
N VAL A 480 -13.51 -1.43 -37.45
CA VAL A 480 -12.23 -0.95 -36.93
C VAL A 480 -11.50 -0.20 -38.04
N GLY A 481 -11.20 1.08 -37.81
CA GLY A 481 -10.37 1.89 -38.70
C GLY A 481 -8.88 1.81 -38.35
N GLY A 482 -8.01 2.31 -39.23
CA GLY A 482 -6.57 2.41 -39.01
C GLY A 482 -5.75 1.47 -39.89
N GLY A 483 -4.62 0.97 -39.38
CA GLY A 483 -3.74 0.07 -40.12
C GLY A 483 -2.43 -0.23 -39.40
N LEU A 484 -1.61 -1.08 -40.04
CA LEU A 484 -0.28 -1.40 -39.57
C LEU A 484 0.66 -0.21 -39.77
N ASP A 485 1.59 -0.04 -38.84
CA ASP A 485 2.68 0.92 -39.00
C ASP A 485 3.52 0.57 -40.25
N ALA A 486 3.87 1.60 -41.02
CA ALA A 486 4.57 1.42 -42.29
C ALA A 486 6.00 0.86 -42.11
N THR A 487 6.61 1.15 -40.97
CA THR A 487 8.00 0.77 -40.65
C THR A 487 8.07 -0.49 -39.78
N HIS A 488 7.06 -0.73 -38.95
CA HIS A 488 7.06 -1.81 -37.98
C HIS A 488 5.79 -2.68 -38.11
N ALA A 489 5.87 -3.78 -38.85
CA ALA A 489 4.70 -4.61 -39.16
C ALA A 489 3.99 -5.21 -37.92
N HIS A 490 4.66 -5.28 -36.78
CA HIS A 490 4.10 -5.73 -35.49
C HIS A 490 3.37 -4.65 -34.72
N VAL A 491 3.31 -3.41 -35.22
CA VAL A 491 2.58 -2.30 -34.61
C VAL A 491 1.30 -2.05 -35.37
N LEU A 492 0.16 -2.10 -34.68
CA LEU A 492 -1.17 -1.80 -35.19
C LEU A 492 -1.69 -0.52 -34.53
N ARG A 493 -2.02 0.48 -35.36
CA ARG A 493 -2.70 1.71 -34.93
C ARG A 493 -4.14 1.65 -35.40
N ALA A 494 -5.07 1.54 -34.47
CA ALA A 494 -6.48 1.32 -34.79
C ALA A 494 -7.40 2.34 -34.10
N THR A 495 -8.61 2.49 -34.62
CA THR A 495 -9.67 3.29 -33.99
C THR A 495 -10.96 2.49 -33.97
N ILE A 496 -11.60 2.42 -32.80
CA ILE A 496 -12.86 1.70 -32.60
C ILE A 496 -13.94 2.69 -32.10
N PRO A 497 -15.04 2.89 -32.85
CA PRO A 497 -16.12 3.80 -32.47
C PRO A 497 -17.12 3.11 -31.53
N PHE A 498 -16.90 3.20 -30.22
CA PHE A 498 -17.79 2.63 -29.21
C PHE A 498 -19.13 3.39 -29.10
N SER A 499 -19.16 4.66 -29.48
CA SER A 499 -20.37 5.46 -29.69
C SER A 499 -19.99 6.69 -30.51
N PRO A 500 -20.94 7.53 -30.96
CA PRO A 500 -20.62 8.78 -31.67
C PRO A 500 -19.61 9.67 -30.92
N ASP A 501 -19.68 9.69 -29.59
CA ASP A 501 -18.81 10.50 -28.71
C ASP A 501 -17.68 9.68 -28.05
N ASN A 502 -17.51 8.41 -28.42
CA ASN A 502 -16.51 7.51 -27.82
C ASN A 502 -15.74 6.77 -28.92
N ASN A 503 -14.83 7.50 -29.56
CA ASN A 503 -13.86 6.95 -30.49
C ASN A 503 -12.55 6.70 -29.76
N GLN A 504 -12.21 5.43 -29.55
CA GLN A 504 -10.98 5.06 -28.84
C GLN A 504 -9.87 4.77 -29.84
N ALA A 505 -8.74 5.43 -29.66
CA ALA A 505 -7.52 5.18 -30.43
C ALA A 505 -6.68 4.12 -29.71
N PHE A 506 -6.26 3.09 -30.45
CA PHE A 506 -5.46 1.98 -29.96
C PHE A 506 -4.07 2.02 -30.59
N GLN A 507 -3.05 1.76 -29.78
CA GLN A 507 -1.71 1.42 -30.23
C GLN A 507 -1.35 0.05 -29.67
N LEU A 508 -1.37 -0.97 -30.53
CA LEU A 508 -1.17 -2.37 -30.18
C LEU A 508 0.15 -2.87 -30.77
N HIS A 509 0.87 -3.68 -30.01
CA HIS A 509 2.15 -4.26 -30.37
C HIS A 509 2.04 -5.78 -30.24
N ALA A 510 2.06 -6.49 -31.36
CA ALA A 510 2.21 -7.93 -31.32
C ALA A 510 3.60 -8.28 -30.80
N HIS A 511 3.68 -9.31 -29.95
CA HIS A 511 4.96 -9.79 -29.46
C HIS A 511 5.62 -10.59 -30.58
N THR A 512 6.73 -10.09 -31.10
CA THR A 512 7.41 -10.65 -32.28
C THR A 512 8.06 -12.00 -32.04
N ARG A 513 8.23 -12.37 -30.77
CA ARG A 513 8.65 -13.71 -30.33
C ARG A 513 7.47 -14.58 -29.89
N GLU A 514 6.24 -14.07 -29.94
CA GLU A 514 5.03 -14.76 -29.50
C GLU A 514 3.82 -14.30 -30.34
N LYS A 515 3.70 -14.86 -31.54
CA LYS A 515 2.70 -14.46 -32.55
C LYS A 515 1.23 -14.58 -32.12
N ASP A 516 0.95 -15.16 -30.96
CA ASP A 516 -0.39 -15.36 -30.42
C ASP A 516 -0.77 -14.35 -29.34
N VAL A 517 0.06 -13.35 -29.03
CA VAL A 517 -0.26 -12.28 -28.05
C VAL A 517 0.10 -10.89 -28.56
N PHE A 518 -0.64 -9.90 -28.08
CA PHE A 518 -0.29 -8.48 -28.21
C PHE A 518 -0.56 -7.73 -26.91
N SER A 519 0.12 -6.61 -26.74
CA SER A 519 -0.11 -5.65 -25.66
C SER A 519 0.05 -4.22 -26.16
N GLY A 520 -0.43 -3.24 -25.41
CA GLY A 520 -0.44 -1.86 -25.85
C GLY A 520 -1.37 -1.00 -25.02
N THR A 521 -1.87 0.07 -25.63
CA THR A 521 -2.71 1.05 -24.95
C THR A 521 -3.91 1.46 -25.80
N THR A 522 -4.92 2.01 -25.12
CA THR A 522 -6.01 2.77 -25.73
C THR A 522 -6.19 4.11 -25.04
N GLN A 523 -6.75 5.10 -25.74
CA GLN A 523 -7.08 6.40 -25.18
C GLN A 523 -8.59 6.62 -25.11
N TRP A 524 -9.06 7.07 -23.96
CA TRP A 524 -10.45 7.44 -23.73
C TRP A 524 -10.55 8.59 -22.72
N ALA A 525 -11.37 9.60 -23.01
CA ALA A 525 -11.58 10.77 -22.15
C ALA A 525 -10.29 11.48 -21.68
N GLY A 526 -9.24 11.51 -22.54
CA GLY A 526 -7.95 12.12 -22.23
C GLY A 526 -7.04 11.29 -21.32
N LEU A 527 -7.45 10.06 -20.98
CA LEU A 527 -6.67 9.11 -20.20
C LEU A 527 -6.18 7.95 -21.08
N THR A 528 -5.18 7.23 -20.58
CA THR A 528 -4.56 6.10 -21.27
C THR A 528 -4.83 4.84 -20.48
N TYR A 529 -5.23 3.79 -21.17
CA TYR A 529 -5.60 2.53 -20.55
C TYR A 529 -4.86 1.38 -21.20
N ALA A 530 -4.67 0.31 -20.43
CA ALA A 530 -4.05 -0.91 -20.93
C ALA A 530 -4.96 -1.64 -21.92
N ALA A 531 -4.34 -2.13 -22.99
CA ALA A 531 -4.97 -3.02 -23.95
C ALA A 531 -4.07 -4.22 -24.17
N LYS A 532 -4.64 -5.42 -24.17
CA LYS A 532 -3.93 -6.65 -24.53
C LYS A 532 -4.86 -7.64 -25.20
N GLY A 533 -4.30 -8.62 -25.89
CA GLY A 533 -5.10 -9.69 -26.44
C GLY A 533 -4.30 -10.94 -26.76
N ARG A 534 -5.04 -12.02 -27.00
CA ARG A 534 -4.51 -13.32 -27.41
C ARG A 534 -5.27 -13.84 -28.62
N ARG A 535 -4.60 -14.56 -29.50
CA ARG A 535 -5.21 -15.23 -30.65
C ARG A 535 -6.12 -16.38 -30.18
N ILE A 536 -7.27 -16.53 -30.85
CA ILE A 536 -8.28 -17.59 -30.58
C ILE A 536 -8.08 -18.77 -31.53
#